data_AF-A0A6J1P7F7-F1
#
_entry.id   AF-A0A6J1P7F7-F1
#
_cell.length_a   1.000
_cell.length_b   1.000
_cell.length_c   1.000
_cell.angle_alpha   90.00
_cell.angle_beta   90.00
_cell.angle_gamma   90.00
#
_symmetry.space_group_name_H-M   'P 1'
#
loop_
_entity.id
_entity.type
_entity.pdbx_description
1 polymer ?
#
loop_
_entity_poly.entity_id
_entity_poly.type
_entity_poly.pdbx_seq_one_letter_code
_entity_poly.pdbx_strand_id
1 'polypeptide(L)'
;MSYSLNGKIVLVTGAASGIGASVLKFLLHENVQHIAMLDVSEEAGNALQNQLNSQNNNNKVTFVKCDVADKENLLQAYKVINDEIGYIDVVINNAGILDDSPDSYMTEININL
;
A
#
# COMPACT_ATOMS: atom_id res chain seq x y z
N MET A 1 -1.20 26.26 -3.72
CA MET A 1 0.08 25.52 -3.62
C MET A 1 -0.21 24.10 -4.04
N SER A 2 0.39 23.60 -5.11
CA SER A 2 0.35 22.18 -5.46
C SER A 2 1.59 21.54 -4.85
N TYR A 3 1.41 20.57 -3.96
CA TYR A 3 2.51 19.74 -3.49
C TYR A 3 2.76 18.68 -4.56
N SER A 4 4.00 18.63 -5.07
CA SER A 4 4.38 17.65 -6.10
C SER A 4 4.75 16.31 -5.46
N LEU A 5 4.28 15.22 -6.07
CA LEU A 5 4.65 13.84 -5.72
C LEU A 5 5.82 13.32 -6.56
N ASN A 6 6.35 14.14 -7.48
CA ASN A 6 7.46 13.75 -8.32
C ASN A 6 8.70 13.39 -7.48
N GLY A 7 9.26 12.20 -7.72
CA GLY A 7 10.41 11.71 -6.98
C GLY A 7 10.14 11.28 -5.55
N LYS A 8 8.87 11.19 -5.12
CA LYS A 8 8.50 10.75 -3.75
C LYS A 8 8.41 9.25 -3.63
N ILE A 9 8.70 8.72 -2.44
CA ILE A 9 8.43 7.34 -2.06
C ILE A 9 7.13 7.29 -1.25
N VAL A 10 6.16 6.52 -1.72
CA VAL A 10 4.80 6.49 -1.16
C VAL A 10 4.48 5.09 -0.64
N LEU A 11 3.96 5.00 0.58
CA LEU A 11 3.40 3.78 1.15
C LEU A 11 1.88 3.83 1.08
N VAL A 12 1.24 2.76 0.60
CA VAL A 12 -0.22 2.65 0.51
C VAL A 12 -0.68 1.34 1.14
N THR A 13 -1.65 1.41 2.07
CA THR A 13 -2.26 0.21 2.68
C THR A 13 -3.60 -0.15 2.01
N GLY A 14 -4.01 -1.42 2.06
CA GLY A 14 -5.20 -1.92 1.35
C GLY A 14 -5.10 -1.71 -0.17
N ALA A 15 -3.88 -1.88 -0.69
CA ALA A 15 -3.52 -1.39 -2.01
C ALA A 15 -3.77 -2.39 -3.14
N ALA A 16 -4.07 -3.66 -2.85
CA ALA A 16 -4.19 -4.70 -3.86
C ALA A 16 -5.49 -4.61 -4.68
N SER A 17 -6.49 -3.83 -4.24
CA SER A 17 -7.78 -3.72 -4.93
C SER A 17 -8.47 -2.36 -4.74
N GLY A 18 -9.64 -2.19 -5.38
CA GLY A 18 -10.54 -1.07 -5.15
C GLY A 18 -9.90 0.32 -5.30
N ILE A 19 -10.11 1.17 -4.29
CA ILE A 19 -9.57 2.53 -4.22
C ILE A 19 -8.04 2.49 -4.14
N GLY A 20 -7.47 1.60 -3.33
CA GLY A 20 -6.03 1.45 -3.17
C GLY A 20 -5.32 1.17 -4.50
N ALA A 21 -5.84 0.21 -5.30
CA ALA A 21 -5.29 -0.09 -6.62
C ALA A 21 -5.41 1.09 -7.61
N SER A 22 -6.49 1.88 -7.49
CA SER A 22 -6.66 3.10 -8.29
C SER A 22 -5.67 4.19 -7.89
N VAL A 23 -5.37 4.32 -6.59
CA VAL A 23 -4.35 5.21 -6.06
C VAL A 23 -2.97 4.82 -6.59
N LEU A 24 -2.60 3.54 -6.63
CA LEU A 24 -1.32 3.11 -7.21
C LEU A 24 -1.13 3.58 -8.65
N LYS A 25 -2.18 3.41 -9.48
CA LYS A 25 -2.16 3.87 -10.88
C LYS A 25 -1.97 5.38 -10.96
N PHE A 26 -2.73 6.14 -10.16
CA PHE A 26 -2.59 7.59 -10.09
C PHE A 26 -1.18 8.03 -9.69
N LEU A 27 -0.60 7.42 -8.65
CA LEU A 27 0.75 7.74 -8.18
C LEU A 27 1.81 7.49 -9.26
N LEU A 28 1.67 6.44 -10.06
CA LEU A 28 2.57 6.17 -11.19
C LEU A 28 2.51 7.27 -12.26
N HIS A 29 1.32 7.84 -12.51
CA HIS A 29 1.16 9.01 -13.39
C HIS A 29 1.80 10.28 -12.83
N GLU A 30 1.87 10.42 -11.50
CA GLU A 30 2.46 11.57 -10.80
C GLU A 30 4.00 11.50 -10.68
N ASN A 31 4.65 10.55 -11.37
CA ASN A 31 6.11 10.38 -11.38
C ASN A 31 6.74 10.19 -9.99
N VAL A 32 6.04 9.50 -9.10
CA VAL A 32 6.66 9.02 -7.85
C VAL A 32 7.91 8.21 -8.15
N GLN A 33 8.88 8.25 -7.23
CA GLN A 33 10.10 7.46 -7.31
C GLN A 33 9.79 5.98 -7.13
N HIS A 34 9.04 5.65 -6.07
CA HIS A 34 8.70 4.26 -5.70
C HIS A 34 7.37 4.21 -4.95
N ILE A 35 6.68 3.07 -5.03
CA ILE A 35 5.47 2.78 -4.27
C ILE A 35 5.66 1.47 -3.50
N ALA A 36 5.53 1.54 -2.19
CA ALA A 36 5.39 0.36 -1.34
C ALA A 36 3.89 0.10 -1.11
N MET A 37 3.39 -1.04 -1.56
CA MET A 37 2.00 -1.44 -1.40
C MET A 37 1.86 -2.52 -0.34
N LEU A 38 1.00 -2.27 0.66
CA LEU A 38 0.68 -3.19 1.75
C LEU A 38 -0.74 -3.71 1.58
N ASP A 39 -0.91 -5.02 1.70
CA ASP A 39 -2.21 -5.67 1.67
C ASP A 39 -2.17 -7.05 2.33
N VAL A 40 -3.31 -7.54 2.80
CA VAL A 40 -3.46 -8.89 3.38
C VAL A 40 -3.47 -9.97 2.30
N SER A 41 -3.95 -9.64 1.10
CA SER A 41 -4.06 -10.60 -0.01
C SER A 41 -2.74 -10.70 -0.78
N GLU A 42 -1.96 -11.73 -0.45
CA GLU A 42 -0.68 -12.01 -1.10
C GLU A 42 -0.82 -12.32 -2.60
N GLU A 43 -1.86 -13.04 -2.98
CA GLU A 43 -2.13 -13.36 -4.38
C GLU A 43 -2.46 -12.09 -5.19
N ALA A 44 -3.41 -11.29 -4.72
CA ALA A 44 -3.82 -10.07 -5.40
C ALA A 44 -2.70 -9.02 -5.42
N GLY A 45 -1.97 -8.88 -4.30
CA GLY A 45 -0.83 -7.97 -4.19
C GLY A 45 0.29 -8.30 -5.17
N ASN A 46 0.71 -9.56 -5.24
CA ASN A 46 1.73 -10.01 -6.19
C ASN A 46 1.27 -9.86 -7.64
N ALA A 47 0.02 -10.22 -7.95
CA ALA A 47 -0.53 -10.08 -9.30
C ALA A 47 -0.54 -8.61 -9.75
N LEU A 48 -1.01 -7.70 -8.89
CA LEU A 48 -1.07 -6.27 -9.20
C LEU A 48 0.34 -5.66 -9.32
N GLN A 49 1.27 -6.00 -8.42
CA GLN A 49 2.67 -5.58 -8.52
C GLN A 49 3.25 -5.96 -9.89
N ASN A 50 3.13 -7.23 -10.27
CA ASN A 50 3.68 -7.72 -11.54
C ASN A 50 3.04 -7.02 -12.73
N GLN A 51 1.72 -6.82 -12.70
CA GLN A 51 1.02 -6.07 -13.74
C GLN A 51 1.56 -4.64 -13.86
N LEU A 52 1.60 -3.88 -12.75
CA LEU A 52 2.02 -2.48 -12.76
C LEU A 52 3.49 -2.33 -13.16
N ASN A 53 4.37 -3.21 -12.68
CA ASN A 53 5.78 -3.19 -13.05
C ASN A 53 5.99 -3.59 -14.52
N SER A 54 5.19 -4.50 -15.09
CA SER A 54 5.28 -4.83 -16.52
C SER A 54 4.90 -3.65 -17.44
N GLN A 55 4.10 -2.72 -16.93
CA GLN A 55 3.63 -1.53 -17.65
C GLN A 55 4.59 -0.33 -17.48
N ASN A 56 5.57 -0.43 -16.58
CA ASN A 56 6.47 0.68 -16.23
C ASN A 56 7.94 0.22 -16.26
N ASN A 57 8.78 0.94 -16.99
CA ASN A 57 10.15 0.49 -17.31
C ASN A 57 11.14 0.38 -16.12
N ASN A 58 10.72 0.66 -14.88
CA ASN A 58 11.62 0.82 -13.72
C ASN A 58 11.25 0.01 -12.47
N ASN A 59 10.32 -0.96 -12.53
CA ASN A 59 9.91 -1.76 -11.35
C ASN A 59 9.60 -0.92 -10.09
N LYS A 60 8.79 0.13 -10.26
CA LYS A 60 8.53 1.15 -9.22
C LYS A 60 7.61 0.69 -8.09
N VAL A 61 7.07 -0.53 -8.13
CA VAL A 61 6.10 -1.01 -7.15
C VAL A 61 6.67 -2.24 -6.44
N THR A 62 6.68 -2.21 -5.11
CA THR A 62 7.01 -3.35 -4.25
C THR A 62 5.81 -3.68 -3.38
N PHE A 63 5.40 -4.95 -3.38
CA PHE A 63 4.37 -5.49 -2.52
C PHE A 63 4.99 -6.14 -1.29
N VAL A 64 4.40 -5.85 -0.13
CA VAL A 64 4.69 -6.54 1.12
C VAL A 64 3.37 -6.95 1.74
N LYS A 65 3.22 -8.26 1.99
CA LYS A 65 2.04 -8.78 2.69
C LYS A 65 2.01 -8.21 4.10
N CYS A 66 0.90 -7.56 4.45
CA CYS A 66 0.73 -6.92 5.75
C CYS A 66 -0.74 -6.88 6.15
N ASP A 67 -1.03 -7.37 7.35
CA ASP A 67 -2.23 -7.02 8.10
C ASP A 67 -1.93 -5.76 8.93
N VAL A 68 -2.67 -4.68 8.68
CA VAL A 68 -2.48 -3.41 9.38
C VAL A 68 -3.03 -3.44 10.82
N ALA A 69 -3.94 -4.38 11.14
CA ALA A 69 -4.44 -4.57 12.50
C ALA A 69 -3.41 -5.28 13.40
N ASP A 70 -2.43 -5.98 12.81
CA ASP A 70 -1.31 -6.58 13.53
C ASP A 70 -0.12 -5.60 13.57
N LYS A 71 0.12 -5.05 14.75
CA LYS A 71 1.21 -4.10 15.01
C LYS A 71 2.59 -4.67 14.68
N GLU A 72 2.86 -5.93 15.01
CA GLU A 72 4.17 -6.53 14.76
C GLU A 72 4.37 -6.75 13.27
N ASN A 73 3.33 -7.20 12.58
CA ASN A 73 3.35 -7.38 11.14
C ASN A 73 3.55 -6.05 10.39
N LEU A 74 2.88 -4.99 10.83
CA LEU A 74 3.07 -3.65 10.30
C LEU A 74 4.50 -3.13 10.51
N LEU A 75 5.06 -3.28 11.71
CA LEU A 75 6.44 -2.89 12.01
C LEU A 75 7.46 -3.66 11.15
N GLN A 76 7.22 -4.94 10.92
CA GLN A 76 8.05 -5.75 10.05
C GLN A 76 7.96 -5.28 8.59
N ALA A 77 6.76 -4.96 8.10
CA ALA A 77 6.59 -4.44 6.74
C ALA A 77 7.32 -3.09 6.56
N TYR A 78 7.22 -2.18 7.53
CA TYR A 78 7.99 -0.93 7.53
C TYR A 78 9.49 -1.18 7.51
N LYS A 79 9.98 -2.16 8.28
CA LYS A 79 11.40 -2.51 8.29
C LYS A 79 11.87 -3.01 6.92
N VAL A 80 11.12 -3.92 6.29
CA VAL A 80 11.44 -4.41 4.94
C VAL A 80 11.53 -3.26 3.95
N ILE A 81 10.55 -2.36 3.97
CA ILE A 81 10.51 -1.18 3.08
C ILE A 81 11.70 -0.25 3.34
N ASN A 82 12.04 -0.02 4.61
CA ASN A 82 13.19 0.79 4.98
C ASN A 82 14.52 0.15 4.55
N ASP A 83 14.66 -1.16 4.71
CA ASP A 83 15.88 -1.89 4.34
C ASP A 83 16.06 -1.97 2.81
N GLU A 84 14.98 -2.09 2.03
CA GLU A 84 15.02 -2.19 0.57
C GLU A 84 15.05 -0.82 -0.14
N ILE A 85 14.32 0.17 0.38
CA ILE A 85 14.03 1.44 -0.32
C ILE A 85 14.65 2.65 0.42
N GLY A 86 14.83 2.57 1.74
CA GLY A 86 15.56 3.54 2.55
C GLY A 86 14.69 4.49 3.39
N TYR A 87 13.61 5.05 2.83
CA TYR A 87 12.72 5.98 3.56
C TYR A 87 11.33 6.06 2.91
N ILE A 88 10.39 6.70 3.61
CA ILE A 88 9.02 6.95 3.12
C ILE A 88 8.73 8.45 3.25
N ASP A 89 8.29 9.09 2.16
CA ASP A 89 7.87 10.50 2.18
C ASP A 89 6.39 10.67 2.53
N VAL A 90 5.54 9.76 2.05
CA VAL A 90 4.08 9.86 2.11
C VAL A 90 3.50 8.52 2.53
N VAL A 91 2.55 8.54 3.47
CA VAL A 91 1.77 7.37 3.86
C VAL A 91 0.30 7.62 3.54
N ILE A 92 -0.31 6.68 2.83
CA ILE A 92 -1.75 6.66 2.52
C ILE A 92 -2.36 5.46 3.25
N ASN A 93 -2.94 5.73 4.42
CA ASN A 93 -3.71 4.75 5.19
C ASN A 93 -5.06 4.54 4.52
N ASN A 94 -5.14 3.56 3.61
CA ASN A 94 -6.33 3.29 2.80
C ASN A 94 -6.96 1.92 3.12
N ALA A 95 -6.27 1.02 3.81
CA ALA A 95 -6.85 -0.25 4.26
C ALA A 95 -8.20 -0.03 4.94
N GLY A 96 -9.18 -0.82 4.55
CA GLY A 96 -10.52 -0.73 5.09
C GLY A 96 -11.35 -1.95 4.78
N ILE A 97 -12.26 -2.28 5.70
CA ILE A 97 -13.23 -3.37 5.55
C ILE A 97 -14.65 -2.86 5.80
N LEU A 98 -15.63 -3.59 5.29
CA LEU A 98 -17.06 -3.38 5.53
C LEU A 98 -17.73 -4.75 5.72
N ASP A 99 -18.23 -4.98 6.91
CA ASP A 99 -18.91 -6.17 7.39
C ASP A 99 -19.84 -5.80 8.55
N ASP A 100 -21.15 -5.70 8.27
CA ASP A 100 -22.18 -5.31 9.23
C ASP A 100 -22.48 -6.38 10.31
N SER A 101 -21.72 -7.48 10.36
CA SER A 101 -21.88 -8.50 11.40
C SER A 101 -21.35 -8.03 12.77
N PRO A 102 -22.07 -8.32 13.88
CA PRO A 102 -21.62 -7.92 15.21
C PRO A 102 -20.22 -8.42 15.60
N ASP A 103 -19.83 -9.57 15.07
CA ASP A 103 -18.52 -10.19 15.35
C ASP A 103 -17.36 -9.42 14.69
N SER A 104 -17.64 -8.61 13.67
CA SER A 104 -16.63 -7.85 12.91
C SER A 104 -16.42 -6.42 13.41
N TYR A 105 -17.26 -5.89 14.30
CA TYR A 105 -17.19 -4.48 14.74
C TYR A 105 -15.83 -4.08 15.33
N MET A 106 -15.23 -4.93 16.15
CA MET A 106 -13.90 -4.63 16.72
C MET A 106 -12.82 -4.65 15.64
N THR A 107 -12.93 -5.56 14.67
CA THR A 107 -12.02 -5.65 13.53
C THR A 107 -12.13 -4.40 12.66
N GLU A 108 -13.35 -3.95 12.37
CA GLU A 108 -13.57 -2.71 11.61
C GLU A 108 -12.98 -1.50 12.31
N ILE A 109 -13.20 -1.37 13.62
CA ILE A 109 -12.62 -0.27 14.42
C ILE A 109 -11.10 -0.30 14.33
N ASN A 110 -10.47 -1.47 14.46
CA ASN A 110 -9.01 -1.58 14.43
C ASN A 110 -8.38 -1.31 13.05
N ILE A 111 -9.13 -1.48 11.97
CA ILE A 111 -8.64 -1.30 10.59
C ILE A 111 -8.98 0.11 10.06
N ASN A 112 -10.20 0.59 10.33
CA ASN A 112 -10.76 1.79 9.72
C ASN A 112 -10.51 3.09 10.53
N LEU A 113 -10.16 3.01 11.82
CA LEU A 113 -9.99 4.15 12.75
C LEU A 113 -8.61 4.17 13.43
#